data_AF-A0A9W8AS77-F1
#
_entry.id   AF-A0A9W8AS77-F1
#
_cell.length_a   1.000
_cell.length_b   1.000
_cell.length_c   1.000
_cell.angle_alpha   90.00
_cell.angle_beta   90.00
_cell.angle_gamma   90.00
#
_symmetry.space_group_name_H-M   'P 1'
#
loop_
_entity.id
_entity.type
_entity.pdbx_description
1 polymer ?
#
loop_
_entity_poly.entity_id
_entity_poly.type
_entity_poly.pdbx_seq_one_letter_code
_entity_poly.pdbx_strand_id
1 'polypeptide(L)'
;MVHWYKIFQSGHSIIRLLLLLLEFLYNFISLIFSWFSLGNFYLCYYFLYNNAMDTWRKKHENNEPDAHKYDPFFLNGKSMYIYEVVQELYILALITIFIISLGNRPQGSKTTYMVCVVVFFFVMLVMVYTAMFMVVRSVQRTDLSQGISVLKDDTFRDIVISIASTYGLYFVSSLLYFEPWHMFTSFIQYICLLPSFINILNVYAFCNIHDVSWGTKGDTSMANDLGHAKVKKQDGQEVVELAMATSQQDINTRYEKFIRELHKPPPIEKQSRDAATKVEDANKLFRTRFLLS
;
A
#
# COMPACT_ATOMS: atom_id res chain seq x y z
N MET A 1 -7.27 -17.93 -6.32
CA MET A 1 -8.73 -18.24 -6.34
C MET A 1 -9.18 -19.20 -7.46
N VAL A 2 -8.41 -19.37 -8.54
CA VAL A 2 -8.83 -20.15 -9.74
C VAL A 2 -9.14 -21.64 -9.47
N HIS A 3 -8.60 -22.24 -8.40
CA HIS A 3 -8.85 -23.65 -8.05
C HIS A 3 -9.42 -23.84 -6.62
N TRP A 4 -10.33 -22.96 -6.20
CA TRP A 4 -10.91 -22.99 -4.86
C TRP A 4 -11.64 -24.30 -4.52
N TYR A 5 -12.25 -24.95 -5.53
CA TYR A 5 -12.95 -26.22 -5.38
C TYR A 5 -12.03 -27.38 -4.92
N LYS A 6 -10.70 -27.27 -5.11
CA LYS A 6 -9.75 -28.30 -4.66
C LYS A 6 -9.67 -28.42 -3.14
N ILE A 7 -10.12 -27.42 -2.39
CA ILE A 7 -10.19 -27.47 -0.91
C ILE A 7 -11.17 -28.55 -0.44
N PHE A 8 -12.23 -28.85 -1.20
CA PHE A 8 -13.14 -29.94 -0.85
C PHE A 8 -12.55 -31.33 -1.12
N GLN A 9 -11.46 -31.39 -1.89
CA GLN A 9 -10.76 -32.64 -2.24
C GLN A 9 -9.58 -32.94 -1.31
N SER A 10 -9.16 -32.00 -0.46
CA SER A 10 -7.91 -32.08 0.32
C SER A 10 -8.00 -32.85 1.65
N GLY A 11 -9.09 -33.58 1.89
CA GLY A 11 -9.22 -34.49 3.05
C GLY A 11 -9.18 -33.80 4.43
N HIS A 12 -9.42 -32.48 4.49
CA HIS A 12 -9.41 -31.73 5.75
C HIS A 12 -10.60 -32.08 6.66
N SER A 13 -10.41 -31.92 7.97
CA SER A 13 -11.52 -31.99 8.93
C SER A 13 -12.53 -30.87 8.68
N ILE A 14 -13.79 -31.08 9.05
CA ILE A 14 -14.90 -30.13 8.80
C ILE A 14 -14.59 -28.74 9.36
N ILE A 15 -14.01 -28.66 10.56
CA ILE A 15 -13.66 -27.39 11.20
C ILE A 15 -12.58 -26.66 10.38
N ARG A 16 -11.53 -27.36 9.96
CA ARG A 16 -10.47 -26.79 9.14
C ARG A 16 -11.01 -26.34 7.77
N LEU A 17 -11.91 -27.13 7.19
CA LEU A 17 -12.57 -26.80 5.93
C LEU A 17 -13.39 -25.50 6.05
N LEU A 18 -14.16 -25.34 7.14
CA LEU A 18 -14.95 -24.13 7.41
C LEU A 18 -14.07 -22.90 7.59
N LEU A 19 -12.97 -23.01 8.35
CA LEU A 19 -12.02 -21.91 8.55
C LEU A 19 -11.37 -21.48 7.22
N LEU A 20 -10.96 -22.44 6.38
CA LEU A 20 -10.39 -22.16 5.06
C LEU A 20 -11.42 -21.51 4.14
N LEU A 21 -12.69 -21.90 4.22
CA LEU A 21 -13.77 -21.27 3.44
C LEU A 21 -13.99 -19.82 3.89
N LEU A 22 -13.96 -19.55 5.19
CA LEU A 22 -14.06 -18.20 5.75
C LEU A 22 -12.87 -17.33 5.30
N GLU A 23 -11.65 -17.86 5.37
CA GLU A 23 -10.45 -17.19 4.86
C GLU A 23 -10.52 -16.92 3.35
N PHE A 24 -11.05 -17.88 2.59
CA PHE A 24 -11.25 -17.70 1.15
C PHE A 24 -12.28 -16.61 0.85
N LEU A 25 -13.40 -16.58 1.58
CA LEU A 25 -14.42 -15.54 1.46
C LEU A 25 -13.84 -14.16 1.83
N TYR A 26 -13.07 -14.08 2.90
CA TYR A 26 -12.36 -12.85 3.29
C TYR A 26 -11.44 -12.35 2.18
N ASN A 27 -10.59 -13.22 1.63
CA ASN A 27 -9.70 -12.87 0.52
C ASN A 27 -10.45 -12.50 -0.76
N PHE A 28 -11.59 -13.15 -1.03
CA PHE A 28 -12.45 -12.83 -2.17
C PHE A 28 -13.05 -11.42 -2.03
N ILE A 29 -13.62 -11.10 -0.87
CA ILE A 29 -14.15 -9.76 -0.59
C ILE A 29 -13.02 -8.73 -0.65
N SER A 30 -11.87 -9.01 -0.04
CA SER A 30 -10.68 -8.14 -0.08
C SER A 30 -10.22 -7.88 -1.52
N LEU A 31 -10.23 -8.88 -2.40
CA LEU A 31 -9.92 -8.71 -3.82
C LEU A 31 -10.89 -7.76 -4.51
N ILE A 32 -12.20 -7.90 -4.26
CA ILE A 32 -13.22 -6.99 -4.81
C ILE A 32 -12.96 -5.55 -4.34
N PHE A 33 -12.77 -5.36 -3.03
CA PHE A 33 -12.48 -4.03 -2.47
C PHE A 33 -11.20 -3.43 -3.02
N SER A 34 -10.16 -4.24 -3.22
CA SER A 34 -8.91 -3.82 -3.84
C SER A 34 -9.13 -3.35 -5.28
N TRP A 35 -9.95 -4.05 -6.06
CA TRP A 35 -10.25 -3.68 -7.45
C TRP A 35 -10.95 -2.31 -7.56
N PHE A 36 -11.87 -2.02 -6.65
CA PHE A 36 -12.61 -0.76 -6.62
C PHE A 36 -11.98 0.31 -5.72
N SER A 37 -10.82 0.03 -5.12
CA SER A 37 -10.19 0.93 -4.13
C SER A 37 -9.89 2.32 -4.69
N LEU A 38 -9.47 2.41 -5.96
CA LEU A 38 -9.23 3.67 -6.68
C LEU A 38 -10.48 4.56 -6.73
N GLY A 39 -11.62 3.96 -7.09
CA GLY A 39 -12.91 4.65 -7.14
C GLY A 39 -13.44 4.98 -5.74
N ASN A 40 -13.30 4.05 -4.80
CA ASN A 40 -13.70 4.24 -3.40
C ASN A 40 -12.93 5.41 -2.76
N PHE A 41 -11.63 5.55 -3.03
CA PHE A 41 -10.85 6.67 -2.51
C PHE A 41 -11.38 8.01 -3.03
N TYR A 42 -11.69 8.11 -4.33
CA TYR A 42 -12.30 9.30 -4.91
C TYR A 42 -13.69 9.59 -4.31
N LEU A 43 -14.52 8.56 -4.11
CA LEU A 43 -15.82 8.72 -3.47
C LEU A 43 -15.70 9.19 -2.01
N CYS A 44 -14.73 8.66 -1.26
CA CYS A 44 -14.42 9.13 0.09
C CYS A 44 -14.10 10.63 0.09
N TYR A 45 -13.26 11.09 -0.85
CA TYR A 45 -12.99 12.51 -1.03
C TYR A 45 -14.27 13.31 -1.31
N TYR A 46 -15.05 12.88 -2.31
CA TYR A 46 -16.27 13.56 -2.73
C TYR A 46 -17.29 13.68 -1.60
N PHE A 47 -17.55 12.60 -0.86
CA PHE A 47 -18.49 12.64 0.25
C PHE A 47 -17.96 13.44 1.43
N LEU A 48 -16.66 13.36 1.73
CA LEU A 48 -16.06 14.16 2.79
C LEU A 48 -16.21 15.66 2.50
N TYR A 49 -15.88 16.08 1.29
CA TYR A 49 -16.06 17.45 0.83
C TYR A 49 -17.51 17.92 0.96
N ASN A 50 -18.45 17.17 0.38
CA ASN A 50 -19.86 17.56 0.39
C ASN A 50 -20.42 17.64 1.81
N ASN A 51 -20.11 16.67 2.68
CA ASN A 51 -20.57 16.70 4.07
C ASN A 51 -19.94 17.85 4.87
N ALA A 52 -18.66 18.17 4.61
CA ALA A 52 -18.00 19.30 5.25
C ALA A 52 -18.62 20.64 4.86
N MET A 53 -18.99 20.82 3.59
CA MET A 53 -19.62 22.06 3.11
C MET A 53 -21.11 22.16 3.39
N ASP A 54 -21.84 21.05 3.47
CA ASP A 54 -23.30 21.04 3.63
C ASP A 54 -23.74 21.74 4.93
N THR A 55 -22.99 21.53 6.02
CA THR A 55 -23.26 22.18 7.31
C THR A 55 -23.09 23.69 7.23
N TRP A 56 -22.03 24.16 6.57
CA TRP A 56 -21.82 25.59 6.35
C TRP A 56 -22.92 26.18 5.46
N ARG A 57 -23.25 25.52 4.34
CA ARG A 57 -24.27 25.97 3.39
C ARG A 57 -25.62 26.18 4.05
N LYS A 58 -26.11 25.19 4.80
CA LYS A 58 -27.41 25.27 5.52
C LYS A 58 -27.47 26.45 6.49
N LYS A 59 -26.42 26.65 7.28
CA LYS A 59 -26.36 27.77 8.24
C LYS A 59 -26.27 29.13 7.55
N HIS A 60 -25.52 29.21 6.45
CA HIS A 60 -25.42 30.43 5.67
C HIS A 60 -26.75 30.81 5.03
N GLU A 61 -27.46 29.83 4.46
CA GLU A 61 -28.78 30.02 3.85
C GLU A 61 -29.84 30.47 4.87
N ASN A 62 -29.73 30.00 6.12
CA ASN A 62 -30.54 30.45 7.25
C ASN A 62 -30.12 31.82 7.85
N ASN A 63 -29.14 32.51 7.27
CA ASN A 63 -28.57 33.76 7.78
C ASN A 63 -28.04 33.68 9.24
N GLU A 64 -27.52 32.52 9.64
CA GLU A 64 -26.95 32.36 10.98
C GLU A 64 -25.57 33.04 11.09
N PRO A 65 -25.33 33.90 12.10
CA PRO A 65 -24.09 34.68 12.21
C PRO A 65 -22.84 33.82 12.49
N ASP A 66 -23.02 32.59 12.96
CA ASP A 66 -21.96 31.64 13.29
C ASP A 66 -21.58 30.70 12.13
N ALA A 67 -22.21 30.85 10.95
CA ALA A 67 -21.98 29.97 9.80
C ALA A 67 -20.49 29.81 9.46
N HIS A 68 -19.71 30.91 9.52
CA HIS A 68 -18.27 30.92 9.29
C HIS A 68 -17.47 29.90 10.10
N LYS A 69 -17.94 29.52 11.29
CA LYS A 69 -17.26 28.54 12.16
C LYS A 69 -17.35 27.12 11.64
N TYR A 70 -18.31 26.84 10.77
CA TYR A 70 -18.55 25.51 10.19
C TYR A 70 -17.89 25.34 8.83
N ASP A 71 -17.19 26.38 8.36
CA ASP A 71 -16.26 26.26 7.25
C ASP A 71 -14.92 25.69 7.76
N PRO A 72 -14.47 24.51 7.26
CA PRO A 72 -13.18 23.89 7.61
C PRO A 72 -11.99 24.82 7.51
N PHE A 73 -11.92 25.72 6.53
CA PHE A 73 -10.78 26.66 6.41
C PHE A 73 -11.12 28.08 6.90
N PHE A 74 -12.32 28.29 7.46
CA PHE A 74 -12.76 29.59 7.99
C PHE A 74 -12.72 30.73 6.97
N LEU A 75 -12.92 30.42 5.68
CA LEU A 75 -12.85 31.38 4.57
C LEU A 75 -14.23 31.83 4.09
N ASN A 76 -15.24 31.75 4.94
CA ASN A 76 -16.63 32.15 4.65
C ASN A 76 -17.15 31.58 3.32
N GLY A 77 -16.94 30.27 3.09
CA GLY A 77 -17.42 29.55 1.92
C GLY A 77 -16.39 29.43 0.80
N LYS A 78 -15.29 30.20 0.80
CA LYS A 78 -14.26 30.09 -0.23
C LYS A 78 -13.47 28.77 -0.16
N SER A 79 -13.66 27.99 0.88
CA SER A 79 -13.12 26.62 1.00
C SER A 79 -13.54 25.70 -0.14
N MET A 80 -14.70 25.93 -0.76
CA MET A 80 -15.12 25.21 -1.96
C MET A 80 -14.04 25.23 -3.06
N TYR A 81 -13.36 26.37 -3.25
CA TYR A 81 -12.28 26.49 -4.24
C TYR A 81 -11.05 25.67 -3.85
N ILE A 82 -10.75 25.53 -2.56
CA ILE A 82 -9.64 24.68 -2.09
C ILE A 82 -9.95 23.22 -2.45
N TYR A 83 -11.16 22.75 -2.18
CA TYR A 83 -11.56 21.40 -2.53
C TYR A 83 -11.62 21.17 -4.04
N GLU A 84 -12.09 22.14 -4.81
CA GLU A 84 -12.06 22.04 -6.28
C GLU A 84 -10.61 21.90 -6.79
N VAL A 85 -9.70 22.76 -6.32
CA VAL A 85 -8.27 22.69 -6.70
C VAL A 85 -7.63 21.37 -6.27
N VAL A 86 -7.90 20.88 -5.05
CA VAL A 86 -7.37 19.61 -4.55
C VAL A 86 -7.89 18.43 -5.39
N GLN A 87 -9.15 18.48 -5.81
CA GLN A 87 -9.75 17.46 -6.67
C GLN A 87 -9.11 17.45 -8.06
N GLU A 88 -8.93 18.60 -8.67
CA GLU A 88 -8.28 18.72 -9.98
C GLU A 88 -6.82 18.25 -9.92
N LEU A 89 -6.08 18.62 -8.87
CA LEU A 89 -4.72 18.12 -8.64
C LEU A 89 -4.69 16.60 -8.47
N TYR A 90 -5.66 16.02 -7.76
CA TYR A 90 -5.79 14.57 -7.61
C TYR A 90 -6.01 13.87 -8.96
N ILE A 91 -6.97 14.36 -9.75
CA ILE A 91 -7.30 13.78 -11.07
C ILE A 91 -6.10 13.91 -12.01
N LEU A 92 -5.45 15.06 -12.05
CA LEU A 92 -4.26 15.29 -12.86
C LEU A 92 -3.11 14.36 -12.47
N ALA A 93 -2.87 14.18 -11.16
CA ALA A 93 -1.86 13.24 -10.67
C ALA A 93 -2.20 11.79 -11.07
N LEU A 94 -3.48 11.40 -10.99
CA LEU A 94 -3.95 10.06 -11.36
C LEU A 94 -3.78 9.80 -12.86
N ILE A 95 -4.14 10.75 -13.73
CA ILE A 95 -3.91 10.67 -15.17
C ILE A 95 -2.42 10.58 -15.47
N THR A 96 -1.60 11.40 -14.79
CA THR A 96 -0.14 11.39 -14.96
C THR A 96 0.45 10.03 -14.61
N ILE A 97 0.04 9.43 -13.48
CA ILE A 97 0.48 8.08 -13.08
C ILE A 97 0.03 7.02 -14.06
N PHE A 98 -1.19 7.12 -14.58
CA PHE A 98 -1.70 6.20 -15.58
C PHE A 98 -0.83 6.22 -16.85
N ILE A 99 -0.52 7.41 -17.38
CA ILE A 99 0.33 7.57 -18.56
C ILE A 99 1.74 7.01 -18.31
N ILE A 100 2.33 7.28 -17.16
CA ILE A 100 3.70 6.82 -16.85
C ILE A 100 3.72 5.30 -16.65
N SER A 101 2.69 4.72 -16.04
CA SER A 101 2.62 3.30 -15.70
C SER A 101 2.39 2.37 -16.88
N LEU A 102 1.89 2.88 -18.02
CA LEU A 102 1.71 2.11 -19.26
C LEU A 102 3.02 1.67 -19.93
N GLY A 103 4.16 2.29 -19.59
CA GLY A 103 5.43 1.98 -20.26
C GLY A 103 6.67 2.10 -19.38
N ASN A 104 6.66 2.95 -18.36
CA ASN A 104 7.84 3.14 -17.52
C ASN A 104 7.75 2.31 -16.25
N ARG A 105 8.89 1.75 -15.84
CA ARG A 105 9.03 1.21 -14.48
C ARG A 105 9.16 2.39 -13.50
N PRO A 106 8.71 2.29 -12.23
CA PRO A 106 8.85 3.38 -11.26
C PRO A 106 10.30 3.76 -11.01
N GLN A 107 11.18 2.76 -11.15
CA GLN A 107 12.62 2.89 -11.18
C GLN A 107 13.14 3.80 -12.32
N GLY A 108 12.55 3.75 -13.51
CA GLY A 108 12.96 4.54 -14.69
C GLY A 108 12.62 6.03 -14.57
N SER A 109 11.49 6.38 -13.94
CA SER A 109 10.98 7.76 -13.82
C SER A 109 10.79 8.22 -12.37
N LYS A 110 11.84 8.06 -11.54
CA LYS A 110 11.76 8.34 -10.09
C LYS A 110 11.20 9.73 -9.77
N THR A 111 11.63 10.75 -10.51
CA THR A 111 11.23 12.14 -10.24
C THR A 111 9.73 12.36 -10.44
N THR A 112 9.16 11.88 -11.54
CA THR A 112 7.75 12.11 -11.83
C THR A 112 6.85 11.31 -10.88
N TYR A 113 7.22 10.06 -10.57
CA TYR A 113 6.53 9.31 -9.52
C TYR A 113 6.62 10.01 -8.16
N MET A 114 7.79 10.56 -7.80
CA MET A 114 7.96 11.29 -6.54
C MET A 114 7.08 12.54 -6.47
N VAL A 115 6.95 13.29 -7.57
CA VAL A 115 6.03 14.44 -7.64
C VAL A 115 4.59 14.00 -7.38
N CYS A 116 4.13 12.93 -8.02
CA CYS A 116 2.78 12.41 -7.79
C CYS A 116 2.57 11.91 -6.35
N VAL A 117 3.59 11.27 -5.74
CA VAL A 117 3.55 10.88 -4.31
C VAL A 117 3.37 12.11 -3.42
N VAL A 118 4.10 13.20 -3.69
CA VAL A 118 3.98 14.45 -2.93
C VAL A 118 2.59 15.08 -3.11
N VAL A 119 2.04 15.09 -4.33
CA VAL A 119 0.67 15.59 -4.57
C VAL A 119 -0.34 14.78 -3.77
N PHE A 120 -0.29 13.45 -3.84
CA PHE A 120 -1.21 12.59 -3.09
C PHE A 120 -1.04 12.71 -1.58
N PHE A 121 0.18 12.94 -1.09
CA PHE A 121 0.44 13.24 0.31
C PHE A 121 -0.31 14.51 0.75
N PHE A 122 -0.25 15.59 -0.04
CA PHE A 122 -0.98 16.83 0.26
C PHE A 122 -2.50 16.65 0.17
N VAL A 123 -3.00 15.91 -0.82
CA VAL A 123 -4.43 15.57 -0.92
C VAL A 123 -4.88 14.84 0.35
N MET A 124 -4.11 13.85 0.81
CA MET A 124 -4.42 13.10 2.03
C MET A 124 -4.40 13.99 3.28
N LEU A 125 -3.44 14.91 3.36
CA LEU A 125 -3.34 15.83 4.49
C LEU A 125 -4.61 16.69 4.59
N VAL A 126 -5.10 17.22 3.47
CA VAL A 126 -6.36 17.97 3.42
C VAL A 126 -7.54 17.09 3.84
N MET A 127 -7.64 15.85 3.33
CA MET A 127 -8.71 14.93 3.73
C MET A 127 -8.70 14.61 5.22
N VAL A 128 -7.53 14.27 5.78
CA VAL A 128 -7.39 13.96 7.20
C VAL A 128 -7.72 15.19 8.05
N TYR A 129 -7.28 16.38 7.65
CA TYR A 129 -7.63 17.63 8.31
C TYR A 129 -9.14 17.85 8.33
N THR A 130 -9.81 17.76 7.18
CA THR A 130 -11.27 17.96 7.07
C THR A 130 -12.04 16.93 7.89
N ALA A 131 -11.62 15.65 7.85
CA ALA A 131 -12.23 14.61 8.66
C ALA A 131 -12.08 14.89 10.16
N MET A 132 -10.87 15.27 10.63
CA MET A 132 -10.66 15.65 12.02
C MET A 132 -11.49 16.88 12.43
N PHE A 133 -11.57 17.90 11.56
CA PHE A 133 -12.41 19.07 11.80
C PHE A 133 -13.88 18.68 12.00
N MET A 134 -14.42 17.83 11.14
CA MET A 134 -15.80 17.34 11.26
C MET A 134 -16.02 16.55 12.54
N VAL A 135 -15.09 15.66 12.90
CA VAL A 135 -15.16 14.89 14.16
C VAL A 135 -15.18 15.83 15.37
N VAL A 136 -14.26 16.80 15.43
CA VAL A 136 -14.21 17.77 16.54
C VAL A 136 -15.51 18.58 16.63
N ARG A 137 -16.04 19.03 15.49
CA ARG A 137 -17.31 19.77 15.45
C ARG A 137 -18.52 18.92 15.85
N SER A 138 -18.52 17.64 15.48
CA SER A 138 -19.54 16.69 15.89
C SER A 138 -19.51 16.52 17.41
N VAL A 139 -18.34 16.23 17.99
CA VAL A 139 -18.15 16.06 19.44
C VAL A 139 -18.54 17.31 20.23
N GLN A 140 -18.24 18.51 19.73
CA GLN A 140 -18.62 19.78 20.37
C GLN A 140 -20.13 20.03 20.44
N ARG A 141 -20.91 19.43 19.54
CA ARG A 141 -22.38 19.54 19.54
C ARG A 141 -23.04 18.53 20.48
N THR A 142 -22.33 17.47 20.80
CA THR A 142 -22.82 16.38 21.63
C THR A 142 -22.62 16.70 23.12
N ASP A 143 -23.69 16.59 23.91
CA ASP A 143 -23.64 16.81 25.36
C ASP A 143 -23.02 15.59 26.07
N LEU A 144 -21.70 15.64 26.27
CA LEU A 144 -20.92 14.58 26.92
C LEU A 144 -21.30 14.33 28.39
N SER A 145 -22.03 15.25 29.03
CA SER A 145 -22.44 15.10 30.43
C SER A 145 -23.43 13.95 30.64
N GLN A 146 -24.09 13.48 29.57
CA GLN A 146 -25.11 12.45 29.61
C GLN A 146 -24.54 11.00 29.61
N GLY A 147 -23.21 10.85 29.65
CA GLY A 147 -22.53 9.55 29.77
C GLY A 147 -22.85 8.60 28.62
N ILE A 148 -23.29 7.37 28.94
CA ILE A 148 -23.57 6.32 27.93
C ILE A 148 -24.75 6.71 27.02
N SER A 149 -25.67 7.56 27.47
CA SER A 149 -26.82 7.96 26.66
C SER A 149 -26.44 8.77 25.42
N VAL A 150 -25.22 9.31 25.37
CA VAL A 150 -24.63 9.94 24.20
C VAL A 150 -24.54 8.99 22.99
N LEU A 151 -24.43 7.68 23.22
CA LEU A 151 -24.46 6.67 22.15
C LEU A 151 -25.84 6.51 21.46
N LYS A 152 -26.88 7.20 21.96
CA LYS A 152 -28.17 7.30 21.28
C LYS A 152 -28.16 8.32 20.14
N ASP A 153 -27.22 9.26 20.13
CA ASP A 153 -26.99 10.13 18.97
C ASP A 153 -26.32 9.31 17.87
N ASP A 154 -27.07 9.07 16.79
CA ASP A 154 -26.61 8.28 15.65
C ASP A 154 -25.29 8.81 15.08
N THR A 155 -25.14 10.14 14.99
CA THR A 155 -23.95 10.75 14.40
C THR A 155 -22.72 10.50 15.26
N PHE A 156 -22.84 10.68 16.57
CA PHE A 156 -21.74 10.46 17.49
C PHE A 156 -21.37 8.98 17.59
N ARG A 157 -22.37 8.10 17.72
CA ARG A 157 -22.17 6.65 17.79
C ARG A 157 -21.41 6.13 16.56
N ASP A 158 -21.82 6.53 15.37
CA ASP A 158 -21.25 6.02 14.13
C ASP A 158 -19.79 6.51 13.96
N ILE A 159 -19.48 7.74 14.35
CA ILE A 159 -18.09 8.26 14.39
C ILE A 159 -17.22 7.45 15.35
N VAL A 160 -17.69 7.22 16.59
CA VAL A 160 -16.93 6.48 17.61
C VAL A 160 -16.68 5.04 17.18
N ILE A 161 -17.72 4.35 16.69
CA ILE A 161 -17.60 2.97 16.22
C ILE A 161 -16.67 2.88 15.00
N SER A 162 -16.74 3.84 14.07
CA SER A 162 -15.87 3.89 12.89
C SER A 162 -14.39 4.08 13.26
N ILE A 163 -14.08 5.01 14.16
CA ILE A 163 -12.71 5.27 14.62
C ILE A 163 -12.16 4.08 15.42
N ALA A 164 -12.97 3.54 16.34
CA ALA A 164 -12.59 2.39 17.15
C ALA A 164 -12.37 1.13 16.31
N SER A 165 -13.22 0.88 15.31
CA SER A 165 -13.03 -0.26 14.41
C SER A 165 -11.84 -0.07 13.49
N THR A 166 -11.61 1.12 12.93
CA THR A 166 -10.52 1.32 11.97
C THR A 166 -9.16 1.35 12.65
N TYR A 167 -8.97 2.24 13.63
CA TYR A 167 -7.66 2.48 14.25
C TYR A 167 -7.48 1.73 15.56
N GLY A 168 -8.57 1.49 16.30
CA GLY A 168 -8.52 0.68 17.51
C GLY A 168 -8.18 -0.77 17.22
N LEU A 169 -8.72 -1.37 16.14
CA LEU A 169 -8.31 -2.72 15.73
C LEU A 169 -6.85 -2.78 15.28
N TYR A 170 -6.33 -1.76 14.61
CA TYR A 170 -4.90 -1.69 14.28
C TYR A 170 -4.05 -1.71 15.55
N PHE A 171 -4.39 -0.87 16.52
CA PHE A 171 -3.67 -0.81 17.79
C PHE A 171 -3.74 -2.14 18.58
N VAL A 172 -4.92 -2.74 18.69
CA VAL A 172 -5.10 -4.04 19.37
C VAL A 172 -4.34 -5.14 18.65
N SER A 173 -4.36 -5.15 17.32
CA SER A 173 -3.59 -6.11 16.53
C SER A 173 -2.09 -5.94 16.77
N SER A 174 -1.56 -4.71 16.72
CA SER A 174 -0.14 -4.44 17.01
C SER A 174 0.26 -4.87 18.43
N LEU A 175 -0.65 -4.75 19.40
CA LEU A 175 -0.43 -5.22 20.77
C LEU A 175 -0.38 -6.75 20.86
N LEU A 176 -1.28 -7.46 20.15
CA LEU A 176 -1.26 -8.93 20.07
C LEU A 176 0.02 -9.47 19.41
N TYR A 177 0.60 -8.71 18.47
CA TYR A 177 1.89 -9.01 17.85
C TYR A 177 3.09 -8.58 18.71
N PHE A 178 2.88 -8.00 19.90
CA PHE A 178 3.91 -7.50 20.82
C PHE A 178 4.84 -6.42 20.23
N GLU A 179 4.44 -5.74 19.16
CA GLU A 179 5.24 -4.71 18.49
C GLU A 179 4.44 -3.42 18.21
N PRO A 180 3.91 -2.71 19.21
CA PRO A 180 3.08 -1.52 18.98
C PRO A 180 3.86 -0.29 18.47
N TRP A 181 5.19 -0.32 18.47
CA TRP A 181 6.01 0.89 18.21
C TRP A 181 5.86 1.50 16.82
N HIS A 182 5.51 0.72 15.81
CA HIS A 182 5.25 1.25 14.47
C HIS A 182 4.03 2.19 14.44
N MET A 183 3.04 1.97 15.32
CA MET A 183 1.87 2.84 15.45
C MET A 183 2.21 4.24 16.01
N PHE A 184 3.29 4.37 16.79
CA PHE A 184 3.69 5.65 17.36
C PHE A 184 4.71 6.39 16.51
N THR A 185 5.57 5.65 15.80
CA THR A 185 6.70 6.24 15.04
C THR A 185 6.34 6.59 13.60
N SER A 186 5.49 5.76 12.96
CA SER A 186 5.32 5.78 11.49
C SER A 186 3.86 5.88 11.02
N PHE A 187 2.90 5.92 11.96
CA PHE A 187 1.48 5.82 11.61
C PHE A 187 0.93 7.04 10.87
N ILE A 188 1.33 8.24 11.26
CA ILE A 188 0.90 9.47 10.59
C ILE A 188 1.45 9.49 9.17
N GLN A 189 2.72 9.13 8.99
CA GLN A 189 3.37 9.03 7.69
C GLN A 189 2.68 7.97 6.83
N TYR A 190 2.31 6.83 7.41
CA TYR A 190 1.55 5.78 6.73
C TYR A 190 0.18 6.28 6.24
N ILE A 191 -0.59 6.95 7.10
CA ILE A 191 -1.89 7.52 6.72
C ILE A 191 -1.70 8.51 5.57
N CYS A 192 -0.74 9.43 5.66
CA CYS A 192 -0.52 10.41 4.61
C CYS A 192 -0.06 9.79 3.27
N LEU A 193 0.60 8.64 3.30
CA LEU A 193 1.05 7.92 2.09
C LEU A 193 0.00 6.95 1.53
N LEU A 194 -1.11 6.73 2.23
CA LEU A 194 -2.18 5.80 1.84
C LEU A 194 -2.70 6.00 0.40
N PRO A 195 -2.98 7.23 -0.10
CA PRO A 195 -3.37 7.40 -1.50
C PRO A 195 -2.28 7.02 -2.49
N SER A 196 -1.00 7.13 -2.13
CA SER A 196 0.07 6.66 -2.99
C SER A 196 0.03 5.14 -3.12
N PHE A 197 -0.22 4.42 -2.02
CA PHE A 197 -0.37 2.97 -2.06
C PHE A 197 -1.60 2.54 -2.86
N ILE A 198 -2.73 3.22 -2.66
CA ILE A 198 -3.95 2.88 -3.41
C ILE A 198 -3.82 3.24 -4.89
N ASN A 199 -3.34 4.44 -5.22
CA ASN A 199 -3.41 4.91 -6.60
C ASN A 199 -2.21 4.46 -7.42
N ILE A 200 -0.98 4.61 -6.91
CA ILE A 200 0.22 4.29 -7.69
C ILE A 200 0.35 2.77 -7.85
N LEU A 201 0.23 2.00 -6.77
CA LEU A 201 0.44 0.56 -6.86
C LEU A 201 -0.66 -0.12 -7.67
N ASN A 202 -1.94 0.24 -7.47
CA ASN A 202 -3.01 -0.37 -8.24
C ASN A 202 -2.98 0.03 -9.70
N VAL A 203 -2.80 1.31 -10.03
CA VAL A 203 -2.69 1.74 -11.43
C VAL A 203 -1.51 1.05 -12.10
N TYR A 204 -0.36 0.99 -11.42
CA TYR A 204 0.79 0.28 -11.95
C TYR A 204 0.52 -1.21 -12.17
N ALA A 205 -0.09 -1.89 -11.19
CA ALA A 205 -0.45 -3.30 -11.29
C ALA A 205 -1.40 -3.57 -12.47
N PHE A 206 -2.42 -2.73 -12.67
CA PHE A 206 -3.36 -2.85 -13.78
C PHE A 206 -2.72 -2.59 -15.15
N CYS A 207 -1.81 -1.62 -15.25
CA CYS A 207 -1.07 -1.37 -16.49
C CYS A 207 -0.08 -2.50 -16.82
N ASN A 208 0.38 -3.25 -15.81
CA ASN A 208 1.47 -4.24 -15.95
C ASN A 208 1.03 -5.67 -15.57
N ILE A 209 -0.21 -6.06 -15.88
CA ILE A 209 -0.72 -7.43 -15.61
C ILE A 209 0.15 -8.53 -16.26
N HIS A 210 0.85 -8.19 -17.36
CA HIS A 210 1.75 -9.10 -18.07
C HIS A 210 3.12 -9.28 -17.38
N ASP A 211 3.51 -8.37 -16.47
CA ASP A 211 4.79 -8.42 -15.77
C ASP A 211 4.66 -9.21 -14.46
N VAL A 212 4.63 -10.54 -14.55
CA VAL A 212 4.53 -11.46 -13.40
C VAL A 212 5.85 -11.53 -12.60
N SER A 213 6.89 -10.78 -12.99
CA SER A 213 8.16 -10.74 -12.23
C SER A 213 8.06 -9.91 -10.93
N TRP A 214 6.91 -9.28 -10.67
CA TRP A 214 6.63 -8.66 -9.37
C TRP A 214 6.50 -9.74 -8.29
N GLY A 215 7.48 -9.79 -7.39
CA GLY A 215 7.56 -10.78 -6.30
C GLY A 215 8.72 -11.77 -6.40
N THR A 216 9.38 -11.87 -7.56
CA THR A 216 10.59 -12.71 -7.77
C THR A 216 11.82 -11.92 -8.20
N LYS A 217 11.72 -10.58 -8.28
CA LYS A 217 12.79 -9.64 -8.68
C LYS A 217 14.06 -9.63 -7.79
N GLY A 218 14.11 -10.44 -6.73
CA GLY A 218 15.32 -10.70 -5.93
C GLY A 218 15.98 -12.06 -6.21
N ASP A 219 15.33 -12.94 -6.98
CA ASP A 219 15.76 -14.31 -7.27
C ASP A 219 16.44 -14.43 -8.64
N THR A 220 17.01 -13.34 -9.15
CA THR A 220 17.74 -13.32 -10.44
C THR A 220 19.20 -13.68 -10.31
N SER A 221 19.76 -13.72 -9.10
CA SER A 221 20.96 -14.48 -8.87
C SER A 221 20.54 -15.95 -8.88
N MET A 222 20.81 -16.64 -9.99
CA MET A 222 20.95 -18.09 -9.94
C MET A 222 21.93 -18.40 -8.81
N ALA A 223 21.44 -18.69 -7.61
CA ALA A 223 22.16 -19.46 -6.62
C ALA A 223 22.25 -20.92 -7.12
N ASN A 224 22.70 -21.09 -8.35
CA ASN A 224 23.13 -22.36 -8.92
C ASN A 224 24.56 -22.63 -8.43
N ASP A 225 24.80 -22.49 -7.13
CA ASP A 225 26.01 -22.99 -6.49
C ASP A 225 25.68 -24.20 -5.59
N LEU A 226 24.71 -25.00 -6.02
CA LEU A 226 24.76 -26.44 -5.75
C LEU A 226 25.83 -27.02 -6.67
N GLY A 227 27.10 -26.80 -6.27
CA GLY A 227 28.34 -27.20 -6.93
C GLY A 227 28.15 -27.94 -8.26
N HIS A 228 28.27 -27.20 -9.37
CA HIS A 228 28.18 -27.75 -10.71
C HIS A 228 29.02 -29.02 -10.85
N ALA A 229 28.35 -30.15 -10.99
CA ALA A 229 28.93 -31.41 -11.43
C ALA A 229 29.61 -31.19 -12.79
N LYS A 230 30.94 -31.02 -12.78
CA LYS A 230 31.72 -30.92 -14.02
C LYS A 230 31.95 -32.34 -14.53
N VAL A 231 31.27 -32.69 -15.62
CA VAL A 231 31.53 -33.94 -16.34
C VAL A 231 32.89 -33.81 -17.03
N LYS A 232 33.88 -34.59 -16.61
CA LYS A 232 35.14 -34.75 -17.33
C LYS A 232 35.17 -36.14 -17.96
N LYS A 233 35.62 -36.20 -19.21
CA LYS A 233 35.88 -37.47 -19.90
C LYS A 233 37.34 -37.85 -19.68
N GLN A 234 37.58 -38.91 -18.94
CA GLN A 234 38.90 -39.55 -18.82
C GLN A 234 38.70 -41.03 -19.13
N ASP A 235 39.47 -41.59 -20.08
CA ASP A 235 39.40 -42.99 -20.52
C ASP A 235 38.01 -43.53 -20.92
N GLY A 236 37.26 -42.77 -21.71
CA GLY A 236 36.04 -43.28 -22.38
C GLY A 236 34.83 -43.54 -21.47
N GLN A 237 34.91 -43.25 -20.17
CA GLN A 237 33.77 -43.25 -19.25
C GLN A 237 33.45 -41.83 -18.75
N GLU A 238 32.16 -41.52 -18.66
CA GLU A 238 31.67 -40.25 -18.10
C GLU A 238 31.72 -40.32 -16.59
N VAL A 239 32.70 -39.64 -15.98
CA VAL A 239 32.83 -39.57 -14.53
C VAL A 239 32.39 -38.20 -14.06
N VAL A 240 31.47 -38.20 -13.09
CA VAL A 240 30.96 -36.97 -12.47
C VAL A 240 31.78 -36.70 -11.22
N GLU A 241 32.62 -35.67 -11.24
CA GLU A 241 33.32 -35.19 -10.03
C GLU A 241 32.31 -34.46 -9.12
N LEU A 242 31.64 -35.20 -8.23
CA LEU A 242 30.96 -34.61 -7.09
C LEU A 242 31.98 -34.43 -5.96
N ALA A 243 32.30 -33.19 -5.60
CA ALA A 243 33.11 -32.86 -4.43
C ALA A 243 32.30 -33.06 -3.13
N MET A 244 31.87 -34.30 -2.88
CA MET A 244 31.21 -34.71 -1.64
C MET A 244 32.28 -34.81 -0.55
N ALA A 245 32.19 -33.98 0.48
CA ALA A 245 33.08 -34.10 1.63
C ALA A 245 32.81 -35.43 2.34
N THR A 246 33.68 -36.41 2.16
CA THR A 246 33.50 -37.76 2.74
C THR A 246 34.16 -37.89 4.11
N SER A 247 35.16 -37.06 4.42
CA SER A 247 35.89 -37.10 5.69
C SER A 247 35.25 -36.18 6.75
N GLN A 248 35.23 -36.63 8.01
CA GLN A 248 34.73 -35.84 9.14
C GLN A 248 35.49 -34.50 9.30
N GLN A 249 36.77 -34.48 8.95
CA GLN A 249 37.60 -33.26 8.98
C GLN A 249 37.15 -32.24 7.93
N ASP A 250 36.77 -32.69 6.73
CA ASP A 250 36.26 -31.81 5.68
C ASP A 250 34.90 -31.21 6.06
N ILE A 251 34.05 -31.98 6.75
CA ILE A 251 32.76 -31.52 7.27
C ILE A 251 32.98 -30.41 8.30
N ASN A 252 33.85 -30.63 9.28
CA ASN A 252 34.18 -29.64 10.30
C ASN A 252 34.80 -28.38 9.69
N THR A 253 35.71 -28.54 8.72
CA THR A 253 36.35 -27.39 8.03
C THR A 253 35.33 -26.57 7.24
N ARG A 254 34.40 -27.22 6.52
CA ARG A 254 33.30 -26.52 5.82
C ARG A 254 32.35 -25.85 6.81
N TYR A 255 32.03 -26.50 7.92
CA TYR A 255 31.19 -25.93 8.98
C TYR A 255 31.81 -24.68 9.60
N GLU A 256 33.09 -24.72 9.97
CA GLU A 256 33.80 -23.55 10.49
C GLU A 256 33.87 -22.41 9.47
N LYS A 257 34.10 -22.75 8.19
CA LYS A 257 34.09 -21.76 7.10
C LYS A 257 32.70 -21.14 6.93
N PHE A 258 31.64 -21.94 7.00
CA PHE A 258 30.26 -21.46 6.92
C PHE A 258 29.89 -20.56 8.10
N ILE A 259 30.30 -20.91 9.32
CA ILE A 259 30.15 -20.03 10.50
C ILE A 259 30.86 -18.70 10.25
N ARG A 260 32.10 -18.71 9.74
CA ARG A 260 32.84 -17.47 9.43
C ARG A 260 32.19 -16.64 8.32
N GLU A 261 31.52 -17.27 7.36
CA GLU A 261 30.75 -16.59 6.31
C GLU A 261 29.45 -16.00 6.87
N LEU A 262 28.74 -16.70 7.76
CA LEU A 262 27.54 -16.20 8.46
C LEU A 262 27.81 -14.95 9.30
N HIS A 263 29.00 -14.85 9.90
CA HIS A 263 29.38 -13.68 10.70
C HIS A 263 29.73 -12.45 9.85
N LYS A 264 29.89 -12.60 8.53
CA LYS A 264 30.10 -11.47 7.63
C LYS A 264 28.73 -10.96 7.19
N PRO A 265 28.40 -9.68 7.41
CA PRO A 265 27.20 -9.11 6.81
C PRO A 265 27.30 -9.28 5.28
N PRO A 266 26.19 -9.64 4.61
CA PRO A 266 26.20 -9.79 3.16
C PRO A 266 26.75 -8.50 2.53
N PRO A 267 27.66 -8.60 1.55
CA PRO A 267 28.13 -7.41 0.86
C PRO A 267 26.93 -6.67 0.28
N ILE A 268 26.89 -5.35 0.41
CA ILE A 268 25.83 -4.53 -0.18
C ILE A 268 25.96 -4.68 -1.69
N GLU A 269 25.16 -5.57 -2.28
CA GLU A 269 25.01 -5.66 -3.72
C GLU A 269 24.37 -4.35 -4.19
N LYS A 270 25.21 -3.45 -4.72
CA LYS A 270 24.72 -2.28 -5.43
C LYS A 270 24.06 -2.80 -6.70
N GLN A 271 22.74 -3.01 -6.65
CA GLN A 271 21.94 -3.32 -7.82
C GLN A 271 22.06 -2.17 -8.82
N SER A 272 23.02 -2.29 -9.73
CA SER A 272 23.20 -1.41 -10.87
C SER A 272 22.35 -1.95 -12.00
N ARG A 273 21.50 -1.11 -12.60
CA ARG A 273 20.78 -1.51 -13.80
C ARG A 273 21.76 -1.79 -14.93
N ASP A 274 21.49 -2.85 -15.68
CA ASP A 274 22.19 -3.16 -16.91
C ASP A 274 22.12 -1.99 -17.89
N ALA A 275 23.18 -1.80 -18.68
CA ALA A 275 23.27 -0.71 -19.64
C ALA A 275 22.12 -0.73 -20.66
N ALA A 276 21.69 -1.92 -21.11
CA ALA A 276 20.56 -2.08 -22.01
C ALA A 276 19.24 -1.57 -21.40
N THR A 277 18.98 -1.93 -20.14
CA THR A 277 17.79 -1.47 -19.39
C THR A 277 17.78 0.05 -19.21
N LYS A 278 18.96 0.68 -19.01
CA LYS A 278 19.06 2.15 -18.90
C LYS A 278 18.69 2.85 -20.20
N VAL A 279 19.13 2.33 -21.34
CA VAL A 279 18.79 2.90 -22.67
C VAL A 279 17.31 2.71 -22.97
N GLU A 280 16.76 1.53 -22.67
CA GLU A 280 15.33 1.26 -22.81
C GLU A 280 14.47 2.21 -21.96
N ASP A 281 14.79 2.34 -20.67
CA ASP A 281 14.12 3.27 -19.75
C ASP A 281 14.20 4.72 -20.27
N ALA A 282 15.34 5.17 -20.80
CA ALA A 282 15.51 6.51 -21.34
C ALA A 282 14.61 6.78 -22.56
N ASN A 283 14.51 5.81 -23.48
CA ASN A 283 13.65 5.91 -24.66
C ASN A 283 12.16 5.95 -24.28
N LYS A 284 11.74 5.12 -23.32
CA LYS A 284 10.36 5.12 -22.81
C LYS A 284 10.04 6.43 -22.08
N LEU A 285 10.98 6.94 -21.30
CA LEU A 285 10.83 8.21 -20.60
C LEU A 285 10.70 9.41 -21.56
N PHE A 286 11.48 9.42 -22.66
CA PHE A 286 11.36 10.45 -23.69
C PHE A 286 9.95 10.51 -24.28
N ARG A 287 9.40 9.35 -24.66
CA ARG A 287 8.02 9.24 -25.17
C ARG A 287 6.98 9.75 -24.17
N THR A 288 7.12 9.37 -22.90
CA THR A 288 6.20 9.80 -21.86
C THR A 288 6.29 11.30 -21.60
N ARG A 289 7.48 11.89 -21.58
CA ARG A 289 7.65 13.34 -21.41
C ARG A 289 7.02 14.12 -22.56
N PHE A 290 7.15 13.64 -23.78
CA PHE A 290 6.49 14.23 -24.95
C PHE A 290 4.95 14.18 -24.85
N LEU A 291 4.38 13.15 -24.22
CA LEU A 291 2.93 13.07 -23.99
C LEU A 291 2.43 13.96 -22.84
N LEU A 292 3.32 14.33 -21.91
CA LEU A 292 3.00 15.15 -20.75
C LEU A 292 3.29 16.65 -20.96
N SER A 293 3.98 17.02 -22.05
CA SER A 293 4.24 18.40 -22.45
C SER A 293 3.10 18.98 -23.26
#